data_AF-A0A401X563-F1
#
_entry.id   AF-A0A401X563-F1
#
_cell.length_a   1.000
_cell.length_b   1.000
_cell.length_c   1.000
_cell.angle_alpha   90.00
_cell.angle_beta   90.00
_cell.angle_gamma   90.00
#
_symmetry.space_group_name_H-M   'P 1'
#
loop_
_entity.id
_entity.type
_entity.pdbx_description
1 polymer ?
#
loop_
_entity_poly.entity_id
_entity_poly.type
_entity_poly.pdbx_seq_one_letter_code
_entity_poly.pdbx_strand_id
1 'polypeptide(L)' 'MPLPLGSGAYYTCSITAGNITFCAAPYTGRAVIQQLNGVYASCLIELGQVKFCNLPYTGRAVIPAW' A
#
# COMPACT_ATOMS: atom_id res chain seq x y z
N MET A 1 -2.27 10.33 12.29
CA MET A 1 -3.07 9.10 12.54
C MET A 1 -2.46 7.96 11.73
N PRO A 2 -2.06 6.83 12.35
CA PRO A 2 -1.61 5.67 11.59
C PRO A 2 -2.83 5.11 10.84
N LEU A 3 -2.71 4.93 9.53
CA LEU A 3 -3.77 4.34 8.72
C LEU A 3 -3.99 2.90 9.21
N PRO A 4 -5.22 2.51 9.56
CA PRO A 4 -5.50 1.18 10.08
C PRO A 4 -5.21 0.15 8.98
N LEU A 5 -4.26 -0.74 9.25
CA LEU A 5 -3.96 -1.98 8.50
C LEU A 5 -5.14 -2.99 8.51
N GLY A 6 -6.37 -2.54 8.75
CA GLY A 6 -7.48 -3.39 9.19
C GLY A 6 -8.78 -3.27 8.38
N SER A 7 -8.85 -2.50 7.30
CA SER A 7 -10.10 -2.38 6.52
C SER A 7 -9.87 -2.31 5.02
N GLY A 8 -9.21 -3.34 4.47
CA GLY A 8 -9.44 -3.92 3.13
C GLY A 8 -9.27 -3.06 1.87
N ALA A 9 -9.15 -1.74 1.97
CA ALA A 9 -9.11 -0.82 0.85
C ALA A 9 -7.86 0.05 0.91
N TYR A 10 -7.02 -0.03 -0.11
CA TYR A 10 -5.88 0.87 -0.28
C TYR A 10 -6.36 2.20 -0.87
N TYR A 11 -5.79 3.31 -0.41
CA TYR A 11 -6.14 4.66 -0.87
C TYR A 11 -4.87 5.41 -1.26
N THR A 12 -4.99 6.34 -2.21
CA THR A 12 -3.90 7.26 -2.53
C THR A 12 -4.08 8.53 -1.71
N CYS A 13 -3.10 8.89 -0.89
CA CYS A 13 -3.15 10.12 -0.10
C CYS A 13 -2.11 11.13 -0.57
N SER A 14 -2.53 12.39 -0.74
CA SER A 14 -1.68 13.55 -0.91
C SER A 14 -1.09 13.96 0.44
N ILE A 15 0.23 14.09 0.48
CA ILE A 15 0.98 14.53 1.65
C ILE A 15 1.61 15.88 1.32
N THR A 16 1.33 16.90 2.12
CA THR A 16 1.92 18.25 1.99
C THR A 16 2.59 18.61 3.31
N ALA A 17 3.87 19.01 3.25
CA ALA A 17 4.67 19.34 4.44
C ALA A 17 4.61 18.27 5.55
N GLY A 18 4.70 16.99 5.17
CA GLY A 18 4.66 15.86 6.11
C GLY A 18 3.27 15.51 6.66
N ASN A 19 2.22 16.24 6.29
CA ASN A 19 0.86 16.02 6.75
C ASN A 19 -0.04 15.50 5.62
N ILE A 20 -0.90 14.54 5.92
CA ILE A 20 -1.91 14.06 4.97
C ILE A 20 -2.93 15.19 4.76
N THR A 21 -3.08 15.67 3.53
CA THR A 21 -4.03 16.75 3.20
C THR A 21 -5.31 16.24 2.56
N PHE A 22 -5.21 15.20 1.73
CA PHE A 22 -6.35 14.62 1.03
C PHE A 22 -6.10 13.16 0.72
N CYS A 23 -7.12 12.31 0.78
CA CYS A 23 -7.04 10.93 0.27
C CYS A 23 -8.04 10.77 -0.87
N ALA A 24 -7.52 10.56 -2.07
CA ALA A 24 -8.27 10.42 -3.29
C ALA A 24 -8.44 8.93 -3.64
N ALA A 25 -9.70 8.52 -3.80
CA ALA A 25 -10.15 7.28 -4.41
C ALA A 25 -9.56 5.97 -3.85
N PRO A 26 -10.23 4.84 -4.11
CA PRO A 26 -9.57 3.56 -3.95
C PRO A 26 -8.35 3.50 -4.87
N TYR A 27 -7.18 3.19 -4.32
CA TYR A 27 -5.93 3.03 -5.07
C TYR A 27 -6.11 1.98 -6.17
N THR A 28 -5.67 2.32 -7.38
CA THR A 28 -5.63 1.40 -8.51
C THR A 28 -4.23 1.43 -9.10
N GLY A 29 -3.54 0.29 -9.11
CA GLY A 29 -2.15 0.18 -9.53
C GLY A 29 -1.41 -0.96 -8.83
N ARG A 30 -0.08 -0.96 -8.96
CA ARG A 30 0.79 -1.95 -8.31
C ARG A 30 1.50 -1.29 -7.13
N ALA A 31 1.31 -1.84 -5.93
CA ALA A 31 1.99 -1.41 -4.73
C ALA A 31 2.76 -2.57 -4.09
N VAL A 32 3.93 -2.27 -3.53
CA VAL A 32 4.65 -3.22 -2.66
C VAL A 32 4.09 -3.09 -1.26
N ILE A 33 3.52 -4.17 -0.76
CA ILE A 33 2.92 -4.23 0.57
C ILE A 33 3.53 -5.39 1.34
N GLN A 34 3.66 -5.23 2.66
CA GLN A 34 4.05 -6.33 3.53
C GLN A 34 2.83 -7.19 3.84
N GLN A 35 2.91 -8.49 3.56
CA GLN A 35 1.84 -9.43 3.90
C GLN A 35 1.90 -9.81 5.39
N LEU A 36 0.82 -10.42 5.88
CA LEU A 36 0.69 -10.93 7.26
C LEU A 36 1.83 -11.88 7.68
N ASN A 37 2.44 -12.57 6.72
CA ASN A 37 3.58 -13.46 6.94
C ASN A 37 4.94 -12.73 7.01
N GLY A 38 4.95 -11.39 6.96
CA GLY A 38 6.15 -10.56 6.98
C GLY A 38 6.86 -10.42 5.63
N VAL A 39 6.42 -11.13 4.59
CA VAL A 39 7.04 -11.10 3.25
C VAL A 39 6.46 -9.95 2.42
N TYR A 40 7.33 -9.25 1.69
CA TYR A 40 6.92 -8.21 0.75
C TYR A 40 6.41 -8.82 -0.55
N ALA A 41 5.28 -8.29 -1.03
CA ALA A 41 4.64 -8.70 -2.26
C ALA A 41 4.30 -7.48 -3.11
N SER A 42 4.49 -7.58 -4.42
CA SER A 42 3.96 -6.59 -5.36
C SER A 42 2.54 -6.98 -5.71
N CYS A 43 1.56 -6.26 -5.18
CA CYS A 43 0.15 -6.53 -5.38
C CYS A 43 -0.46 -5.54 -6.38
N LEU A 44 -1.19 -6.08 -7.37
CA LEU A 44 -2.13 -5.34 -8.18
C LEU A 44 -3.38 -5.09 -7.34
N ILE A 45 -3.68 -3.82 -7.16
CA ILE A 45 -4.85 -3.33 -6.46
C ILE A 45 -5.73 -2.66 -7.51
N GLU A 46 -7.02 -3.00 -7.53
CA GLU A 46 -8.02 -2.36 -8.38
C GLU A 46 -9.19 -1.93 -7.52
N LEU A 47 -9.59 -0.67 -7.63
CA LEU A 47 -10.65 -0.11 -6.80
C LEU A 47 -10.41 -0.37 -5.30
N GLY A 48 -9.15 -0.26 -4.86
CA GLY A 48 -8.74 -0.46 -3.47
C GLY A 48 -8.66 -1.92 -3.03
N GLN A 49 -9.13 -2.87 -3.84
CA GLN A 49 -9.10 -4.29 -3.54
C GLN A 49 -7.86 -4.97 -4.13
N VAL A 50 -7.21 -5.84 -3.36
CA VAL A 50 -6.10 -6.66 -3.84
C VAL A 50 -6.65 -7.74 -4.77
N LYS A 51 -6.23 -7.71 -6.04
CA LYS A 51 -6.62 -8.70 -7.05
C LYS A 51 -5.61 -9.81 -7.17
N PHE A 52 -4.33 -9.45 -7.29
CA PHE A 52 -3.26 -10.39 -7.57
C PHE A 52 -1.97 -9.92 -6.91
N CYS A 53 -1.19 -10.84 -6.34
CA CYS A 53 0.10 -10.54 -5.73
C CYS A 53 1.19 -11.43 -6.32
N ASN A 54 2.31 -10.81 -6.68
CA ASN A 54 3.52 -11.54 -7.03
C ASN A 54 4.39 -11.69 -5.78
N LEU A 55 4.71 -12.94 -5.43
CA LEU A 55 5.58 -13.29 -4.32
C LEU A 55 6.70 -14.26 -4.76
N PRO A 56 7.89 -14.16 -4.13
CA PRO A 56 8.35 -13.04 -3.32
C PRO A 56 8.65 -11.81 -4.21
N TYR A 57 8.46 -10.61 -3.69
CA TYR A 57 8.89 -9.41 -4.41
C TYR A 57 10.42 -9.30 -4.43
N THR A 58 11.00 -9.17 -5.63
CA THR A 58 12.44 -8.92 -5.83
C THR A 58 12.62 -7.55 -6.47
N GLY A 59 13.39 -6.66 -5.82
CA GLY A 59 13.61 -5.31 -6.31
C GLY A 59 14.05 -4.34 -5.21
N ARG A 60 13.76 -3.05 -5.41
CA ARG A 60 13.99 -1.99 -4.41
C ARG A 60 12.65 -1.42 -4.00
N ALA A 61 12.39 -1.32 -2.71
CA ALA A 61 11.20 -0.67 -2.16
C ALA A 61 11.61 0.27 -1.02
N VAL A 62 10.90 1.39 -0.90
CA VAL A 62 11.04 2.30 0.25
C VAL A 62 10.11 1.80 1.33
N ILE A 63 10.68 1.41 2.47
CA ILE A 63 9.95 0.92 3.64
C ILE A 63 10.31 1.82 4.84
N PRO A 64 9.40 2.02 5.80
CA PRO A 64 9.76 2.69 7.05
C PRO A 64 10.87 1.89 7.74
N ALA A 65 11.95 2.57 8.12
CA ALA A 65 12.93 2.03 9.05
C ALA A 65 12.25 1.97 10.42
N TRP A 66 11.98 0.76 10.90
CA TRP A 66 11.51 0.52 12.26
C TRP A 66 12.66 0.70 13.25
#